data_AF-A0A7Y8H7H3-F1
#
_entry.id   AF-A0A7Y8H7H3-F1
#
_cell.length_a   1.000
_cell.length_b   1.000
_cell.length_c   1.000
_cell.angle_alpha   90.00
_cell.angle_beta   90.00
_cell.angle_gamma   90.00
#
_symmetry.space_group_name_H-M   'P 1'
#
loop_
_entity.id
_entity.type
_entity.pdbx_description
1 polymer ?
#
loop_
_entity_poly.entity_id
_entity_poly.type
_entity_poly.pdbx_seq_one_letter_code
_entity_poly.pdbx_strand_id
1 'polypeptide(L)' 'MQAIIYTEARNKLNKLIDKVHENSEPYLIVGTKGRKDVVLISKEDYDNMVENLYILSNP' A
#
# COMPACT_ATOMS: atom_id res chain seq x y z
N MET A 1 6.97 0.32 -7.13
CA MET A 1 5.49 0.46 -6.98
C MET A 1 4.80 -0.09 -8.20
N GLN A 2 4.02 -1.16 -8.03
CA GLN A 2 3.26 -1.83 -9.10
C GLN A 2 1.79 -1.44 -9.04
N ALA A 3 1.08 -1.42 -10.17
CA ALA A 3 -0.34 -1.10 -10.24
C ALA A 3 -1.20 -2.32 -10.59
N ILE A 4 -2.34 -2.46 -9.92
CA ILE A 4 -3.31 -3.53 -10.17
C ILE A 4 -4.73 -2.96 -10.13
N ILE A 5 -5.60 -3.41 -11.03
CA ILE A 5 -7.01 -2.96 -11.01
C ILE A 5 -7.76 -3.57 -9.83
N TYR A 6 -8.75 -2.84 -9.30
CA TYR A 6 -9.56 -3.25 -8.16
C TYR A 6 -10.10 -4.68 -8.28
N THR A 7 -10.63 -5.04 -9.44
CA THR A 7 -11.22 -6.37 -9.67
C THR A 7 -10.19 -7.48 -9.48
N GLU A 8 -8.95 -7.28 -9.94
CA GLU A 8 -7.87 -8.25 -9.75
C GLU A 8 -7.35 -8.25 -8.32
N ALA A 9 -7.20 -7.07 -7.71
CA ALA A 9 -6.77 -6.93 -6.32
C ALA A 9 -7.71 -7.66 -5.37
N ARG A 10 -9.03 -7.49 -5.55
CA ARG A 10 -10.06 -8.20 -4.78
C ARG A 10 -9.91 -9.71 -4.85
N ASN A 11 -9.63 -10.25 -6.03
CA ASN A 11 -9.52 -11.69 -6.24
C ASN A 11 -8.18 -12.27 -5.71
N LYS A 12 -7.17 -11.44 -5.48
CA LYS A 12 -5.81 -11.85 -5.11
C LYS A 12 -5.32 -11.20 -3.81
N LEU A 13 -6.22 -10.67 -2.98
CA LEU A 13 -5.86 -9.80 -1.86
C LEU A 13 -4.86 -10.42 -0.89
N ASN A 14 -5.06 -11.67 -0.46
CA ASN A 14 -4.12 -12.35 0.44
C ASN A 14 -2.71 -12.41 -0.14
N LYS A 15 -2.57 -12.80 -1.42
CA LYS A 15 -1.27 -12.85 -2.10
C LYS A 15 -0.62 -11.47 -2.24
N LEU A 16 -1.41 -10.41 -2.37
CA LEU A 16 -0.89 -9.05 -2.39
C LEU A 16 -0.39 -8.63 -1.01
N ILE A 17 -1.10 -8.97 0.07
CA ILE A 17 -0.67 -8.72 1.44
C ILE A 17 0.67 -9.41 1.70
N ASP A 18 0.79 -10.70 1.38
CA ASP A 18 2.03 -11.46 1.56
C ASP A 18 3.19 -10.80 0.79
N LYS A 19 2.97 -10.47 -0.48
CA LYS A 19 3.99 -9.81 -1.32
C LYS A 19 4.41 -8.43 -0.82
N VAL A 20 3.46 -7.63 -0.34
CA VAL A 20 3.74 -6.29 0.19
C VAL A 20 4.55 -6.39 1.48
N HIS A 21 4.24 -7.38 2.32
CA HIS A 21 4.97 -7.62 3.55
C HIS A 21 6.38 -8.19 3.29
N GLU A 22 6.52 -9.19 2.44
CA GLU A 22 7.80 -9.87 2.18
C GLU A 22 8.80 -8.99 1.41
N ASN A 23 8.31 -8.15 0.49
CA ASN A 23 9.19 -7.36 -0.38
C ASN A 23 9.35 -5.90 0.09
N SER A 24 8.61 -5.47 1.12
CA SER A 24 8.51 -4.06 1.53
C SER A 24 8.24 -3.12 0.36
N GLU A 25 7.43 -3.57 -0.61
CA GLU A 25 7.09 -2.82 -1.83
C GLU A 25 5.61 -2.44 -1.87
N PRO A 26 5.27 -1.14 -2.03
CA PRO A 26 3.90 -0.67 -2.14
C PRO A 26 3.24 -1.08 -3.48
N TYR A 27 1.93 -1.36 -3.41
CA TYR A 27 1.08 -1.60 -4.58
C TYR A 27 -0.01 -0.53 -4.69
N LEU A 28 -0.19 0.01 -5.90
CA LEU A 28 -1.30 0.88 -6.26
C LEU A 28 -2.49 0.04 -6.71
N ILE A 29 -3.61 0.14 -6.00
CA ILE A 29 -4.88 -0.47 -6.40
C ILE A 29 -5.72 0.60 -7.09
N VAL A 30 -5.95 0.42 -8.38
CA VAL A 30 -6.70 1.36 -9.22
C VAL A 30 -8.20 1.07 -9.09
N GLY A 31 -8.97 2.06 -8.63
CA GLY A 31 -10.40 1.93 -8.42
C GLY A 31 -11.20 1.81 -9.73
N THR A 32 -12.44 1.32 -9.66
CA THR A 32 -13.37 1.39 -10.80
C THR A 32 -14.20 2.68 -10.76
N LYS A 33 -14.64 3.17 -11.94
CA LYS A 33 -15.53 4.34 -12.19
C LYS A 33 -15.65 5.35 -11.02
N GLY A 34 -14.94 6.48 -11.13
CA GLY A 34 -14.94 7.54 -10.11
C GLY A 34 -13.63 7.68 -9.31
N ARG A 35 -12.56 6.96 -9.72
CA ARG A 35 -11.15 7.14 -9.34
C ARG A 35 -10.92 7.36 -7.84
N LYS A 36 -11.11 6.31 -7.05
CA LYS A 36 -10.54 6.22 -5.71
C LYS A 36 -9.43 5.18 -5.74
N ASP A 37 -8.24 5.64 -6.11
CA ASP A 37 -7.04 4.81 -6.08
C ASP A 37 -6.53 4.75 -4.65
N VAL A 38 -6.03 3.59 -4.24
CA VAL A 38 -5.48 3.38 -2.90
C VAL A 38 -4.12 2.71 -3.00
N VAL A 39 -3.26 2.97 -2.02
CA VAL A 39 -1.95 2.31 -1.91
C VAL A 39 -2.02 1.28 -0.79
N LEU A 40 -1.62 0.05 -1.10
CA LEU A 40 -1.40 -1.01 -0.13
C LEU A 40 0.09 -1.00 0.25
N ILE A 41 0.34 -0.85 1.55
CA ILE A 41 1.66 -0.89 2.19
C ILE A 41 1.62 -1.87 3.36
N SER A 42 2.79 -2.40 3.74
CA SER A 42 2.88 -3.23 4.92
C SER A 42 2.62 -2.36 6.15
N LYS A 43 2.13 -2.98 7.24
CA LYS A 43 1.92 -2.26 8.49
C LYS A 43 3.23 -1.67 9.03
N GLU A 44 4.31 -2.44 8.95
CA GLU A 44 5.64 -2.03 9.40
C GLU A 44 6.12 -0.79 8.63
N ASP A 45 6.01 -0.79 7.30
CA ASP A 45 6.39 0.36 6.48
C ASP A 45 5.52 1.58 6.79
N TYR A 46 4.21 1.38 7.01
CA TYR A 46 3.31 2.46 7.41
C TYR A 46 3.70 3.07 8.75
N ASP A 47 3.94 2.24 9.77
CA ASP A 47 4.31 2.69 11.11
C ASP A 47 5.65 3.45 11.07
N ASN A 48 6.64 2.92 10.35
CA ASN A 48 7.94 3.57 10.12
C ASN A 48 7.79 4.92 9.41
N MET A 49 6.90 5.03 8.40
CA MET A 49 6.63 6.31 7.73
C MET A 49 6.01 7.33 8.69
N VAL A 50 5.03 6.92 9.49
CA VAL A 50 4.35 7.80 10.45
C VAL A 50 5.32 8.28 11.53
N GLU A 51 6.18 7.39 12.05
CA GLU A 51 7.20 7.75 13.03
C GLU A 51 8.23 8.74 12.45
N ASN A 52 8.77 8.47 11.26
CA ASN A 52 9.71 9.37 10.61
C ASN A 52 9.11 10.75 10.33
N LEU A 53 7.85 10.81 9.89
CA LEU A 53 7.15 12.08 9.70
C LEU A 53 7.00 12.85 11.01
N TYR A 54 6.71 12.15 12.11
CA TYR A 54 6.64 12.76 13.44
C TYR A 54 7.99 13.36 13.85
N ILE A 55 9.08 12.59 13.72
CA ILE A 55 10.45 13.05 14.03
C ILE A 55 10.81 14.27 13.19
N LEU A 56 10.58 14.24 11.87
CA LEU A 56 10.88 15.36 10.97
C LEU A 56 10.05 16.61 11.26
N SER A 57 8.82 16.44 11.78
CA SER A 57 7.94 17.56 12.14
C SER A 57 8.31 18.25 13.45
N ASN A 58 9.18 17.64 14.26
CA ASN A 58 9.61 18.15 15.56
C ASN A 58 11.15 18.16 15.68
N PRO A 59 11.83 19.05 14.93
CA PRO A 59 13.29 19.15 14.90
C PRO A 59 13.91 19.70 16.19
#